data_AF-A0A1T1BVX4-F1
#
_entry.id   AF-A0A1T1BVX4-F1
#
_cell.length_a   1.000
_cell.length_b   1.000
_cell.length_c   1.000
_cell.angle_alpha   90.00
_cell.angle_beta   90.00
_cell.angle_gamma   90.00
#
_symmetry.space_group_name_H-M   'P 1'
#
loop_
_entity.id
_entity.type
_entity.pdbx_description
1 polymer ?
#
loop_
_entity_poly.entity_id
_entity_poly.type
_entity_poly.pdbx_seq_one_letter_code
_entity_poly.pdbx_strand_id
1 'polypeptide(L)'
;MKTNILNRDFYQPIIWEGDLDDDCTAKWAGLMLRAEWMDEDYWWWCVYDMFTEDEEQIDSSNEYEQRFIGGKVSREKAEEIAKVYLKNKLINTETNPDFYKISDFITDLKVLGASPIESMKLLKNKFNISLSECRDLVFDSKDWEGAREISENLTQEFLNVGAEIADKVEFIDGRVSSITFDLTKDVQEDIQKQNNNSFWSRIKPKFK
;
A
#
# COMPACT_ATOMS: atom_id res chain seq x y z
N MET A 1 5.39 -3.40 25.56
CA MET A 1 5.01 -2.66 24.34
C MET A 1 6.27 -2.22 23.64
N LYS A 2 6.41 -2.51 22.34
CA LYS A 2 7.39 -1.78 21.51
C LYS A 2 6.82 -0.37 21.35
N THR A 3 7.39 0.60 22.04
CA THR A 3 7.07 2.00 21.80
C THR A 3 7.81 2.44 20.55
N ASN A 4 7.07 2.60 19.46
CA ASN A 4 7.56 3.29 18.26
C ASN A 4 7.78 4.77 18.56
N ILE A 5 8.34 5.49 17.58
CA ILE A 5 8.67 6.91 17.74
C ILE A 5 7.44 7.80 18.01
N LEU A 6 6.23 7.32 17.73
CA LEU A 6 4.98 8.02 18.07
C LEU A 6 4.47 7.72 19.48
N ASN A 7 5.11 6.81 20.20
CA ASN A 7 4.71 6.36 21.52
C ASN A 7 3.27 5.79 21.56
N ARG A 8 2.84 5.14 20.47
CA ARG A 8 1.49 4.58 20.28
C ARG A 8 1.54 3.09 19.97
N ASP A 9 0.67 2.26 20.54
CA ASP A 9 0.66 0.83 20.23
C ASP A 9 -0.22 0.51 19.01
N PHE A 10 0.29 0.78 17.80
CA PHE A 10 -0.40 0.45 16.54
C PHE A 10 -0.06 -0.95 15.98
N TYR A 11 0.68 -1.78 16.72
CA TYR A 11 0.95 -3.17 16.33
C TYR A 11 -0.16 -4.13 16.73
N GLN A 12 -1.07 -3.69 17.61
CA GLN A 12 -2.26 -4.46 17.96
C GLN A 12 -3.28 -4.41 16.82
N PRO A 13 -4.08 -5.48 16.64
CA PRO A 13 -5.20 -5.45 15.71
C PRO A 13 -6.23 -4.40 16.13
N ILE A 14 -6.94 -3.85 15.16
CA ILE A 14 -8.14 -3.05 15.41
C ILE A 14 -9.27 -4.02 15.74
N ILE A 15 -9.85 -3.88 16.92
CA ILE A 15 -10.95 -4.72 17.40
C ILE A 15 -12.15 -3.82 17.61
N TRP A 16 -13.23 -4.09 16.89
CA TRP A 16 -14.50 -3.41 17.03
C TRP A 16 -15.34 -4.06 18.12
N GLU A 17 -15.87 -3.24 19.01
CA GLU A 17 -16.71 -3.60 20.14
C GLU A 17 -18.05 -2.85 20.03
N GLY A 18 -19.09 -3.33 20.71
CA GLY A 18 -20.45 -2.80 20.61
C GLY A 18 -21.31 -3.57 19.60
N ASP A 19 -22.33 -2.91 19.06
CA ASP A 19 -23.23 -3.50 18.08
C ASP A 19 -22.74 -3.21 16.66
N LEU A 20 -22.25 -4.25 15.97
CA LEU A 20 -21.71 -4.10 14.62
C LEU A 20 -22.77 -3.76 13.57
N ASP A 21 -24.06 -3.87 13.92
CA ASP A 21 -25.21 -3.58 13.08
C ASP A 21 -25.93 -2.28 13.48
N ASP A 22 -25.46 -1.58 14.53
CA ASP A 22 -26.00 -0.29 14.99
C ASP A 22 -24.87 0.70 15.35
N ASP A 23 -24.36 0.68 16.59
CA ASP A 23 -23.27 1.55 17.05
C ASP A 23 -22.09 0.74 17.60
N CYS A 24 -20.92 0.91 16.98
CA CYS A 24 -19.71 0.21 17.35
C CYS A 24 -18.50 1.14 17.38
N THR A 25 -17.53 0.79 18.23
CA THR A 25 -16.28 1.55 18.39
C THR A 25 -15.07 0.63 18.42
N ALA A 26 -13.91 1.17 18.06
CA ALA A 26 -12.63 0.51 18.25
C ALA A 26 -11.63 1.49 18.89
N LYS A 27 -10.93 1.06 19.94
CA LYS A 27 -9.82 1.81 20.53
C LYS A 27 -8.51 1.25 20.01
N TRP A 28 -7.74 2.07 19.31
CA TRP A 28 -6.53 1.61 18.65
C TRP A 28 -5.46 2.70 18.61
N ALA A 29 -4.25 2.40 19.10
CA ALA A 29 -3.11 3.30 19.04
C ALA A 29 -3.36 4.71 19.62
N GLY A 30 -4.17 4.81 20.68
CA GLY A 30 -4.58 6.09 21.26
C GLY A 30 -5.62 6.85 20.43
N LEU A 31 -6.20 6.21 19.42
CA LEU A 31 -7.34 6.71 18.65
C LEU A 31 -8.63 6.00 19.06
N MET A 32 -9.75 6.68 18.87
CA MET A 32 -11.07 6.07 18.89
C MET A 32 -11.68 6.14 17.49
N LEU A 33 -12.07 4.99 16.97
CA LEU A 33 -12.82 4.85 15.72
C LEU A 33 -14.26 4.55 16.10
N ARG A 34 -15.23 5.16 15.42
CA ARG A 34 -16.66 4.90 15.62
C ARG A 34 -17.36 4.71 14.28
N ALA A 35 -18.31 3.80 14.23
CA ALA A 35 -19.24 3.63 13.12
C ALA A 35 -20.64 3.39 13.69
N GLU A 36 -21.60 4.20 13.23
CA GLU A 36 -22.96 4.26 13.75
C GLU A 36 -23.97 4.24 12.60
N TRP A 37 -25.03 3.46 12.73
CA TRP A 37 -26.17 3.46 11.83
C TRP A 37 -27.06 4.68 12.11
N MET A 38 -27.45 5.38 11.05
CA MET A 38 -28.23 6.62 11.12
C MET A 38 -29.61 6.43 10.51
N ASP A 39 -30.58 7.22 10.99
CA ASP A 39 -32.02 7.13 10.65
C ASP A 39 -32.38 7.21 9.13
N GLU A 40 -31.46 7.64 8.25
CA GLU A 40 -31.68 7.71 6.80
C GLU A 40 -30.97 6.61 5.98
N ASP A 41 -30.91 5.39 6.52
CA ASP A 41 -30.31 4.21 5.88
C ASP A 41 -28.84 4.39 5.46
N TYR A 42 -28.09 5.17 6.22
CA TYR A 42 -26.65 5.34 6.01
C TYR A 42 -25.89 5.13 7.31
N TRP A 43 -24.60 4.92 7.18
CA TRP A 43 -23.69 4.80 8.30
C TRP A 43 -22.83 6.04 8.43
N TRP A 44 -22.78 6.60 9.63
CA TRP A 44 -21.81 7.61 10.01
C TRP A 44 -20.53 6.94 10.52
N TRP A 45 -19.38 7.55 10.26
CA TRP A 45 -18.11 7.13 10.86
C TRP A 45 -17.28 8.33 11.28
N CYS A 46 -16.42 8.12 12.27
CA CYS A 46 -15.55 9.16 12.79
C CYS A 46 -14.27 8.58 13.42
N VAL A 47 -13.20 9.37 13.41
CA VAL A 47 -11.93 9.03 14.04
C VAL A 47 -11.50 10.19 14.94
N TYR A 48 -11.14 9.88 16.18
CA TYR A 48 -10.71 10.85 17.20
C TYR A 48 -9.30 10.54 17.70
N ASP A 49 -8.50 11.58 17.99
CA ASP A 49 -7.23 11.45 18.70
C ASP A 49 -7.42 11.63 20.21
N MET A 50 -7.51 10.52 20.93
CA MET A 50 -7.79 10.48 22.37
C MET A 50 -6.60 10.92 23.23
N PHE A 51 -5.46 11.28 22.62
CA PHE A 51 -4.30 11.83 23.33
C PHE A 51 -4.25 13.36 23.34
N THR A 52 -5.14 14.02 22.59
CA THR A 52 -5.29 15.47 22.66
C THR A 52 -6.17 15.84 23.84
N GLU A 53 -5.95 17.01 24.45
CA GLU A 53 -6.75 17.45 25.61
C GLU A 53 -8.25 17.57 25.29
N ASP A 54 -8.58 17.87 24.03
CA ASP A 54 -9.94 18.08 23.54
C ASP A 54 -10.52 16.88 22.76
N GLU A 55 -9.83 15.72 22.76
CA GLU A 55 -10.22 14.53 21.98
C GLU A 55 -10.57 14.87 20.52
N GLU A 56 -9.65 15.58 19.85
CA GLU A 56 -9.81 16.16 18.53
C GLU A 56 -10.33 15.15 17.50
N GLN A 57 -11.39 15.54 16.78
CA GLN A 57 -11.85 14.83 15.59
C GLN A 57 -10.82 14.97 14.48
N ILE A 58 -10.27 13.84 14.04
CA ILE A 58 -9.34 13.77 12.92
C ILE A 58 -10.09 13.91 11.60
N ASP A 59 -11.17 13.15 11.43
CA ASP A 59 -12.01 13.16 10.22
C ASP A 59 -13.34 12.43 10.52
N SER A 60 -14.36 12.69 9.70
CA SER A 60 -15.64 12.00 9.79
C SER A 60 -16.33 11.90 8.43
N SER A 61 -17.34 11.05 8.32
CA SER A 61 -18.15 10.97 7.10
C SER A 61 -18.84 12.28 6.73
N ASN A 62 -18.98 13.24 7.66
CA ASN A 62 -19.59 14.54 7.39
C ASN A 62 -18.73 15.44 6.49
N GLU A 63 -17.44 15.14 6.37
CA GLU A 63 -16.52 15.87 5.48
C GLU A 63 -16.66 15.46 4.00
N TYR A 64 -17.55 14.50 3.72
CA TYR A 64 -17.73 13.90 2.40
C TYR A 64 -19.21 14.00 1.97
N GLU A 65 -19.45 14.31 0.69
CA GLU A 65 -20.80 14.30 0.13
C GLU A 65 -21.39 12.88 -0.03
N GLN A 66 -20.52 11.86 -0.01
CA GLN A 66 -20.90 10.48 -0.21
C GLN A 66 -21.54 9.88 1.05
N ARG A 67 -22.68 9.20 0.85
CA ARG A 67 -23.26 8.31 1.88
C ARG A 67 -22.52 6.98 1.92
N PHE A 68 -22.23 6.50 3.12
CA PHE A 68 -21.63 5.19 3.35
C PHE A 68 -22.73 4.18 3.66
N ILE A 69 -22.79 3.10 2.86
CA ILE A 69 -23.82 2.06 2.99
C ILE A 69 -23.17 0.80 3.56
N GLY A 70 -23.56 0.47 4.79
CA GLY A 70 -23.13 -0.72 5.51
C GLY A 70 -22.00 -0.47 6.51
N GLY A 71 -22.19 -0.96 7.74
CA GLY A 71 -21.26 -0.73 8.84
C GLY A 71 -19.86 -1.24 8.58
N LYS A 72 -19.71 -2.34 7.83
CA LYS A 72 -18.40 -2.82 7.41
C LYS A 72 -17.61 -1.78 6.61
N VAL A 73 -18.25 -1.11 5.65
CA VAL A 73 -17.59 -0.10 4.80
C VAL A 73 -17.19 1.11 5.63
N SER A 74 -18.06 1.56 6.54
CA SER A 74 -17.79 2.66 7.46
C SER A 74 -16.64 2.34 8.43
N ARG A 75 -16.60 1.13 8.97
CA ARG A 75 -15.49 0.65 9.79
C ARG A 75 -14.18 0.61 9.02
N GLU A 76 -14.18 0.02 7.82
CA GLU A 76 -12.99 -0.02 6.95
C GLU A 76 -12.48 1.39 6.62
N LYS A 77 -13.39 2.34 6.39
CA LYS A 77 -13.01 3.74 6.13
C LYS A 77 -12.41 4.41 7.36
N ALA A 78 -13.00 4.23 8.54
CA ALA A 78 -12.42 4.73 9.79
C ALA A 78 -11.00 4.15 10.05
N GLU A 79 -10.80 2.86 9.77
CA GLU A 79 -9.49 2.22 9.87
C GLU A 79 -8.47 2.79 8.88
N GLU A 80 -8.88 3.04 7.64
CA GLU A 80 -8.06 3.66 6.60
C GLU A 80 -7.59 5.05 7.05
N ILE A 81 -8.51 5.90 7.50
CA ILE A 81 -8.22 7.26 7.98
C ILE A 81 -7.29 7.22 9.19
N ALA A 82 -7.54 6.35 10.16
CA ALA A 82 -6.70 6.20 11.34
C ALA A 82 -5.25 5.84 10.98
N LYS A 83 -5.07 4.89 10.05
CA LYS A 83 -3.74 4.48 9.56
C LYS A 83 -3.05 5.61 8.80
N VAL A 84 -3.77 6.32 7.92
CA VAL A 84 -3.24 7.48 7.18
C VAL A 84 -2.79 8.58 8.14
N TYR A 85 -3.59 8.89 9.16
CA TYR A 85 -3.27 9.89 10.17
C TYR A 85 -1.96 9.56 10.90
N LEU A 86 -1.84 8.34 11.43
CA LEU A 86 -0.63 7.91 12.14
C LEU A 86 0.58 7.83 11.20
N LYS A 87 0.39 7.42 9.95
CA LYS A 87 1.46 7.41 8.94
C LYS A 87 1.97 8.82 8.67
N ASN A 88 1.08 9.79 8.52
CA ASN A 88 1.45 11.20 8.35
C ASN A 88 2.18 11.74 9.58
N LYS A 89 1.72 11.42 10.80
CA LYS A 89 2.45 11.75 12.03
C LYS A 89 3.87 11.15 12.00
N LEU A 90 4.01 9.86 11.69
CA LEU A 90 5.29 9.17 11.61
C LEU A 90 6.26 9.83 10.61
N ILE A 91 5.74 10.24 9.44
CA ILE A 91 6.53 10.92 8.41
C ILE A 91 7.03 12.29 8.91
N ASN A 92 6.18 13.02 9.64
CA ASN A 92 6.48 14.38 10.09
C ASN A 92 7.27 14.44 11.41
N THR A 93 7.34 13.35 12.18
CA THR A 93 8.16 13.29 13.39
C THR A 93 9.65 13.33 13.06
N GLU A 94 10.41 14.17 13.74
CA GLU A 94 11.87 14.17 13.62
C GLU A 94 12.43 12.82 14.08
N THR A 95 13.17 12.15 13.18
CA THR A 95 13.79 10.86 13.44
C THR A 95 15.29 11.03 13.53
N ASN A 96 15.90 10.62 14.64
CA ASN A 96 17.35 10.45 14.70
C ASN A 96 17.68 8.96 14.43
N PRO A 97 18.43 8.64 13.35
CA PRO A 97 18.81 7.27 13.00
C PRO A 97 19.56 6.51 14.10
N ASP A 98 20.25 7.23 15.01
CA ASP A 98 20.95 6.63 16.15
C ASP A 98 19.99 6.01 17.19
N PHE A 99 18.75 6.50 17.22
CA PHE A 99 17.74 6.08 18.20
C PHE A 99 16.56 5.34 17.55
N TYR A 100 16.29 5.60 16.28
CA TYR A 100 15.20 4.99 15.53
C TYR A 100 15.71 4.43 14.21
N LYS A 101 15.76 3.11 14.14
CA LYS A 101 16.39 2.39 13.03
C LYS A 101 15.50 2.43 11.81
N ILE A 102 16.12 2.48 10.64
CA ILE A 102 15.41 2.40 9.35
C ILE A 102 14.54 1.13 9.26
N SER A 103 14.99 0.01 9.83
CA SER A 103 14.19 -1.22 9.89
C SER A 103 12.89 -1.03 10.65
N ASP A 104 12.90 -0.32 11.77
CA ASP A 104 11.70 -0.06 12.58
C ASP A 104 10.75 0.89 11.82
N PHE A 105 11.29 1.87 11.09
CA PHE A 105 10.49 2.72 10.19
C PHE A 105 9.79 1.92 9.08
N ILE A 106 10.48 0.95 8.48
CA ILE A 106 9.89 0.09 7.44
C ILE A 106 8.76 -0.76 8.03
N THR A 107 8.98 -1.35 9.20
CA THR A 107 7.95 -2.12 9.91
C THR A 107 6.73 -1.24 10.22
N ASP A 108 6.96 -0.04 10.76
CA ASP A 108 5.88 0.89 11.13
C ASP A 108 5.07 1.32 9.91
N LEU A 109 5.74 1.65 8.81
CA LEU A 109 5.07 1.98 7.55
C LEU A 109 4.21 0.82 7.04
N LYS A 110 4.71 -0.42 7.09
CA LYS A 110 3.92 -1.58 6.65
C LYS A 110 2.67 -1.76 7.50
N VAL A 111 2.79 -1.68 8.83
CA VAL A 111 1.65 -1.82 9.76
C VAL A 111 0.60 -0.73 9.52
N LEU A 112 1.06 0.48 9.21
CA LEU A 112 0.21 1.61 8.84
C LEU A 112 -0.27 1.57 7.37
N GLY A 113 -0.12 0.42 6.69
CA GLY A 113 -0.69 0.15 5.38
C GLY A 113 0.06 0.76 4.19
N ALA A 114 1.32 1.19 4.37
CA ALA A 114 2.13 1.64 3.25
C ALA A 114 2.47 0.47 2.31
N SER A 115 2.48 0.73 1.00
CA SER A 115 2.98 -0.23 0.01
C SER A 115 4.52 -0.20 -0.07
N PRO A 116 5.19 -1.22 -0.65
CA PRO A 116 6.65 -1.19 -0.82
C PRO A 116 7.13 0.04 -1.59
N ILE A 117 6.39 0.46 -2.63
CA ILE A 117 6.72 1.64 -3.44
C ILE A 117 6.60 2.92 -2.62
N GLU A 118 5.56 3.02 -1.81
CA GLU A 118 5.38 4.15 -0.90
C GLU A 118 6.49 4.18 0.15
N SER A 119 6.83 3.04 0.76
CA SER A 119 7.94 2.94 1.72
C SER A 119 9.27 3.39 1.11
N MET A 120 9.59 2.96 -0.11
CA MET A 120 10.80 3.41 -0.81
C MET A 120 10.82 4.93 -1.02
N LYS A 121 9.68 5.52 -1.44
CA LYS A 121 9.57 6.98 -1.63
C LYS A 121 9.77 7.72 -0.30
N LEU A 122 9.19 7.23 0.79
CA LEU A 122 9.29 7.84 2.10
C LEU A 122 10.71 7.74 2.67
N LEU A 123 11.39 6.60 2.51
CA LEU A 123 12.79 6.44 2.91
C LEU A 123 13.71 7.42 2.19
N LYS A 124 13.56 7.53 0.87
CA LYS A 124 14.31 8.49 0.06
C LYS A 124 14.08 9.92 0.54
N ASN A 125 12.82 10.32 0.74
CA ASN A 125 12.50 11.70 1.09
C ASN A 125 12.92 12.05 2.53
N LYS A 126 12.78 11.12 3.47
CA LYS A 126 13.02 11.38 4.90
C LYS A 126 14.47 11.22 5.31
N PHE A 127 15.17 10.23 4.75
CA PHE A 127 16.54 9.89 5.13
C PHE A 127 17.57 10.16 4.02
N ASN A 128 17.15 10.70 2.88
CA ASN A 128 18.00 10.97 1.72
C ASN A 128 18.78 9.74 1.21
N ILE A 129 18.15 8.56 1.31
CA ILE A 129 18.72 7.27 0.88
C ILE A 129 18.55 7.12 -0.64
N SER A 130 19.53 6.50 -1.30
CA SER A 130 19.45 6.24 -2.75
C SER A 130 18.29 5.29 -3.10
N LEU A 131 17.74 5.37 -4.31
CA LEU A 131 16.61 4.51 -4.69
C LEU A 131 16.96 3.02 -4.70
N SER A 132 18.17 2.67 -5.13
CA SER A 132 18.67 1.29 -5.11
C SER A 132 18.75 0.76 -3.69
N GLU A 133 19.31 1.54 -2.77
CA GLU A 133 19.41 1.15 -1.37
C GLU A 133 18.04 1.10 -0.68
N CYS A 134 17.13 2.03 -0.98
CA CYS A 134 15.74 1.96 -0.52
C CYS A 134 15.05 0.68 -0.97
N ARG A 135 15.28 0.25 -2.21
CA ARG A 135 14.74 -1.00 -2.75
C ARG A 135 15.25 -2.19 -1.93
N ASP A 136 16.56 -2.31 -1.76
CA ASP A 136 17.15 -3.41 -1.01
C ASP A 136 16.64 -3.42 0.44
N LEU A 137 16.65 -2.27 1.12
CA LEU A 137 16.17 -2.14 2.50
C LEU A 137 14.69 -2.56 2.67
N VAL A 138 13.81 -2.17 1.75
CA VAL A 138 12.39 -2.51 1.83
C VAL A 138 12.17 -3.98 1.49
N PHE A 139 12.67 -4.45 0.34
CA PHE A 139 12.37 -5.78 -0.16
C PHE A 139 13.11 -6.91 0.55
N ASP A 140 14.25 -6.61 1.18
CA ASP A 140 15.00 -7.59 1.99
C ASP A 140 14.61 -7.51 3.48
N SER A 141 13.67 -6.63 3.84
CA SER A 141 13.10 -6.62 5.19
C SER A 141 12.23 -7.85 5.41
N LYS A 142 12.20 -8.34 6.66
CA LYS A 142 11.29 -9.42 7.08
C LYS A 142 9.82 -9.06 6.85
N ASP A 143 9.53 -7.76 6.87
CA ASP A 143 8.20 -7.22 6.64
C ASP A 143 7.76 -7.41 5.19
N TRP A 144 8.65 -7.50 4.21
CA TRP A 144 8.28 -7.68 2.81
C TRP A 144 8.88 -8.94 2.18
N GLU A 145 9.18 -9.93 3.01
CA GLU A 145 9.69 -11.23 2.58
C GLU A 145 8.76 -11.84 1.51
N GLY A 146 9.33 -12.33 0.41
CA GLY A 146 8.61 -12.86 -0.75
C GLY A 146 8.03 -11.83 -1.72
N ALA A 147 7.85 -10.56 -1.32
CA ALA A 147 7.37 -9.51 -2.24
C ALA A 147 8.36 -9.25 -3.38
N ARG A 148 9.66 -9.38 -3.09
CA ARG A 148 10.74 -9.29 -4.09
C ARG A 148 10.60 -10.36 -5.17
N GLU A 149 10.44 -11.62 -4.74
CA GLU A 149 10.32 -12.76 -5.63
C GLU A 149 9.08 -12.64 -6.52
N ILE A 150 7.94 -12.24 -5.96
CA ILE A 150 6.71 -12.00 -6.73
C ILE A 150 6.93 -10.92 -7.80
N SER A 151 7.55 -9.81 -7.43
CA SER A 151 7.86 -8.70 -8.35
C SER A 151 8.82 -9.11 -9.47
N GLU A 152 9.87 -9.86 -9.12
CA GLU A 152 10.85 -10.35 -10.08
C GLU A 152 10.25 -11.41 -11.01
N ASN A 153 9.43 -12.32 -10.49
CA ASN A 153 8.71 -13.31 -11.29
C ASN A 153 7.73 -12.64 -12.27
N LEU A 154 7.00 -11.61 -11.82
CA LEU A 154 6.09 -10.87 -12.69
C LEU A 154 6.85 -10.11 -13.79
N THR A 155 7.96 -9.47 -13.43
CA THR A 155 8.83 -8.79 -14.39
C THR A 155 9.35 -9.79 -15.42
N GLN A 156 9.75 -10.99 -15.00
CA GLN A 156 10.23 -12.02 -15.90
C GLN A 156 9.12 -12.53 -16.82
N GLU A 157 7.91 -12.77 -16.31
CA GLU A 157 6.76 -13.17 -17.14
C GLU A 157 6.40 -12.09 -18.17
N PHE A 158 6.45 -10.81 -17.78
CA PHE A 158 6.27 -9.70 -18.72
C PHE A 158 7.32 -9.71 -19.82
N LEU A 159 8.60 -9.82 -19.45
CA LEU A 159 9.72 -9.85 -20.40
C LEU A 159 9.65 -11.07 -21.31
N ASN A 160 9.27 -12.23 -20.78
CA ASN A 160 9.11 -13.46 -21.56
C ASN A 160 8.01 -13.31 -22.63
N VAL A 161 6.84 -12.76 -22.27
CA VAL A 161 5.77 -12.52 -23.27
C VAL A 161 6.19 -11.44 -24.27
N GLY A 162 6.88 -10.40 -23.81
CA GLY A 162 7.38 -9.31 -24.67
C GLY A 162 8.44 -9.79 -25.66
N ALA A 163 9.31 -10.69 -25.25
CA ALA A 163 10.39 -11.24 -26.09
C ALA A 163 9.87 -11.96 -27.35
N GLU A 164 8.67 -12.54 -27.29
CA GLU A 164 8.10 -13.27 -28.42
C GLU A 164 7.66 -12.39 -29.59
N ILE A 165 7.44 -11.10 -29.33
CA ILE A 165 7.01 -10.11 -30.32
C ILE A 165 8.04 -8.99 -30.52
N ALA A 166 9.17 -9.05 -29.81
CA ALA A 166 10.22 -8.05 -29.91
C ALA A 166 11.12 -8.29 -31.12
N ASP A 167 11.68 -7.21 -31.67
CA ASP A 167 12.63 -7.28 -32.77
C ASP A 167 14.00 -7.78 -32.33
N LYS A 168 14.38 -7.47 -31.08
CA LYS A 168 15.61 -7.95 -30.45
C LYS A 168 15.35 -8.31 -29.01
N VAL A 169 15.99 -9.39 -28.57
CA VAL A 169 15.91 -9.92 -27.21
C VAL A 169 17.32 -10.22 -26.73
N GLU A 170 17.65 -9.79 -25.52
CA GLU A 170 18.90 -10.12 -24.85
C GLU A 170 18.64 -11.07 -23.69
N PHE A 171 19.57 -12.00 -23.49
CA PHE A 171 19.50 -13.00 -22.42
C PHE A 171 20.73 -12.90 -21.51
N ILE A 172 20.50 -12.98 -20.21
CA ILE A 172 21.55 -13.12 -19.19
C ILE A 172 21.16 -14.33 -18.32
N ASP A 173 22.08 -15.29 -18.16
CA ASP A 173 21.87 -16.51 -17.38
C ASP A 173 20.58 -17.29 -17.72
N GLY A 174 20.25 -17.34 -19.01
CA GLY A 174 19.06 -18.03 -19.52
C GLY A 174 17.73 -17.31 -19.27
N ARG A 175 17.75 -16.09 -18.73
CA ARG A 175 16.57 -15.23 -18.55
C ARG A 175 16.60 -14.06 -19.54
N VAL A 176 15.42 -13.63 -20.00
CA VAL A 176 15.31 -12.41 -20.80
C VAL A 176 15.70 -11.22 -19.94
N SER A 177 16.72 -10.47 -20.35
CA SER A 177 17.24 -9.29 -19.66
C SER A 177 16.78 -7.98 -20.30
N SER A 178 16.53 -7.98 -21.62
CA SER A 178 16.09 -6.79 -22.36
C SER A 178 15.32 -7.18 -23.62
N ILE A 179 14.38 -6.33 -24.03
CA ILE A 179 13.61 -6.44 -25.27
C ILE A 179 13.61 -5.08 -25.98
N THR A 180 13.70 -5.08 -27.31
CA THR A 180 13.67 -3.86 -28.14
C THR A 180 12.62 -3.99 -29.24
N PHE A 181 11.86 -2.92 -29.47
CA PHE A 181 10.89 -2.79 -30.56
C PHE A 181 11.33 -1.69 -31.52
N ASP A 182 11.32 -1.98 -32.81
CA ASP A 182 11.56 -1.04 -33.90
C ASP A 182 10.24 -0.41 -34.36
N LEU A 183 10.00 0.81 -33.88
CA LEU A 183 8.76 1.54 -34.16
C LEU A 183 8.69 2.11 -35.59
N THR A 184 9.72 1.91 -36.43
CA THR A 184 9.78 2.44 -37.80
C THR A 184 9.30 1.46 -38.87
N LYS A 185 9.02 0.21 -38.47
CA LYS A 185 8.48 -0.81 -39.38
C LYS A 185 7.00 -0.57 -39.66
N ASP A 186 6.62 -0.61 -40.94
CA ASP A 186 5.22 -0.46 -41.35
C ASP A 186 4.36 -1.59 -40.77
N VAL A 187 3.28 -1.19 -40.07
CA VAL A 187 2.36 -2.04 -39.29
C VAL A 187 1.63 -3.11 -40.13
N GLN A 188 1.82 -3.13 -41.45
CA GLN A 188 1.02 -3.95 -42.38
C GLN A 188 1.46 -5.42 -42.49
N GLU A 189 2.68 -5.79 -42.09
CA GLU A 189 3.11 -7.20 -42.13
C GLU A 189 2.73 -8.01 -40.86
N ASP A 190 2.45 -7.33 -39.73
CA ASP A 190 2.21 -8.02 -38.45
C ASP A 190 0.73 -8.34 -38.15
N ILE A 191 -0.21 -7.75 -38.89
CA ILE A 191 -1.65 -7.96 -38.67
C ILE A 191 -2.05 -9.41 -39.01
N GLN A 192 -1.34 -10.10 -39.90
CA GLN A 192 -1.66 -11.51 -40.24
C GLN A 192 -1.28 -12.52 -39.15
N LYS A 193 -0.47 -12.15 -38.14
CA LYS A 193 -0.18 -13.00 -36.97
C LYS A 193 -1.06 -12.68 -35.75
N GLN A 194 -1.92 -11.66 -35.81
CA GLN A 194 -2.74 -11.18 -34.69
C GLN A 194 -4.13 -11.85 -34.58
N ASN A 195 -4.27 -13.15 -34.90
CA ASN A 195 -5.50 -13.87 -34.59
C ASN A 195 -5.33 -14.84 -33.40
N ASN A 196 -6.08 -14.52 -32.33
CA ASN A 196 -6.45 -15.31 -31.15
C ASN A 196 -5.56 -15.35 -29.89
N ASN A 197 -4.51 -14.55 -29.73
CA ASN A 197 -3.84 -14.42 -28.43
C ASN A 197 -3.03 -13.11 -28.30
N SER A 198 -3.72 -11.99 -27.98
CA SER A 198 -3.05 -10.70 -27.75
C SER A 198 -2.07 -10.77 -26.57
N PHE A 199 -1.02 -9.95 -26.58
CA PHE A 199 -0.07 -9.79 -25.47
C PHE A 199 -0.77 -9.76 -24.11
N TRP A 200 -1.83 -8.95 -24.01
CA TRP A 200 -2.63 -8.80 -22.79
C TRP A 200 -3.41 -10.06 -22.40
N SER A 201 -3.93 -10.83 -23.36
CA SER A 201 -4.61 -12.10 -23.07
C SER A 201 -3.69 -13.17 -22.49
N ARG A 202 -2.39 -13.09 -22.80
CA ARG A 202 -1.36 -14.05 -22.35
C ARG A 202 -0.74 -13.68 -21.01
N ILE A 203 -0.65 -12.37 -20.74
CA ILE A 203 -0.10 -11.89 -19.48
C ILE A 203 -1.15 -11.87 -18.37
N LYS A 204 -2.43 -11.58 -18.68
CA LYS A 204 -3.52 -11.47 -17.68
C LYS A 204 -3.66 -12.71 -16.78
N PRO A 205 -3.54 -13.96 -17.28
CA PRO A 205 -3.56 -15.15 -16.43
C PRO A 205 -2.38 -15.25 -15.44
N LYS A 206 -1.27 -14.55 -15.69
CA LYS A 206 -0.05 -14.53 -14.86
C LYS A 206 -0.14 -13.55 -13.68
N PHE A 207 -1.17 -12.70 -13.64
CA PHE A 207 -1.45 -11.74 -12.56
C PHE A 207 -2.46 -12.28 -11.51
N LYS A 208 -2.71 -13.60 -11.47
CA LYS A 208 -3.62 -14.23 -10.50
C LYS A 208 -2.91 -14.68 -9.24
#